data_AF-A0A7W0DP56-F1
#
_entry.id   AF-A0A7W0DP56-F1
#
_cell.length_a   1.000
_cell.length_b   1.000
_cell.length_c   1.000
_cell.angle_alpha   90.00
_cell.angle_beta   90.00
_cell.angle_gamma   90.00
#
_symmetry.space_group_name_H-M   'P 1'
#
loop_
_entity.id
_entity.type
_entity.pdbx_description
1 polymer ?
#
loop_
_entity_poly.entity_id
_entity_poly.type
_entity_poly.pdbx_seq_one_letter_code
_entity_poly.pdbx_strand_id
1 'polypeptide(L)'
;MMVVAGQVLYPIRYAKRDVPVTVTRLRRAVGLRADLIRRHGPEPLHGELDLRLEELQEQEFHKDLSQLDPDVGLVLLAYACAMGTGVMRLEWGDAELRRGDRHLLWHHHEPLDLPDARRSA
;
A
#
# COMPACT_ATOMS: atom_id res chain seq x y z
N MET A 1 1.46 8.15 9.23
CA MET A 1 0.42 8.38 8.20
C MET A 1 -0.10 9.79 8.38
N MET A 2 -0.63 10.39 7.33
CA MET A 2 -1.27 11.70 7.38
C MET A 2 -2.61 11.60 6.67
N VAL A 3 -3.62 12.34 7.11
CA VAL A 3 -4.90 12.44 6.40
C VAL A 3 -4.96 13.82 5.76
N VAL A 4 -5.14 13.87 4.44
CA VAL A 4 -5.27 15.12 3.67
C VAL A 4 -6.44 14.96 2.73
N ALA A 5 -7.39 15.91 2.77
CA ALA A 5 -8.56 15.92 1.88
C ALA A 5 -9.31 14.56 1.83
N GLY A 6 -9.48 13.90 2.97
CA GLY A 6 -10.15 12.59 3.04
C GLY A 6 -9.34 11.41 2.50
N GLN A 7 -8.02 11.57 2.33
CA GLN A 7 -7.11 10.51 1.89
C GLN A 7 -6.05 10.23 2.95
N VAL A 8 -5.88 8.98 3.34
CA VAL A 8 -4.74 8.52 4.15
C VAL A 8 -3.54 8.38 3.23
N LEU A 9 -2.51 9.18 3.46
CA LEU A 9 -1.21 9.02 2.83
C LEU A 9 -0.36 8.04 3.67
N TYR A 10 -0.09 6.87 3.12
CA TYR A 10 0.60 5.79 3.82
C TYR A 10 1.95 5.43 3.18
N PRO A 11 3.09 5.80 3.81
CA PRO A 11 4.41 5.42 3.33
C PRO A 11 4.72 3.94 3.52
N ILE A 12 5.24 3.29 2.48
CA ILE A 12 5.68 1.90 2.53
C ILE A 12 7.03 1.70 1.82
N ARG A 13 8.03 1.23 2.57
CA ARG A 13 9.27 0.74 1.96
C ARG A 13 9.05 -0.65 1.37
N TYR A 14 9.11 -0.78 0.04
CA TYR A 14 8.90 -2.06 -0.63
C TYR A 14 10.20 -2.78 -1.02
N ALA A 15 11.28 -2.05 -1.30
CA ALA A 15 12.54 -2.63 -1.74
C ALA A 15 13.77 -1.97 -1.12
N LYS A 16 14.88 -2.73 -1.12
CA LYS A 16 16.25 -2.24 -0.80
C LYS A 16 17.10 -2.02 -2.07
N ARG A 17 16.51 -2.18 -3.25
CA ARG A 17 17.15 -2.04 -4.56
C ARG A 17 16.22 -1.24 -5.45
N ASP A 18 16.77 -0.56 -6.45
CA ASP A 18 15.96 0.13 -7.46
C ASP A 18 15.27 -0.89 -8.37
N VAL A 19 14.02 -1.21 -8.04
CA VAL A 19 13.15 -2.13 -8.79
C VAL A 19 11.75 -1.52 -8.91
N PRO A 20 10.98 -1.84 -9.96
CA PRO A 20 9.65 -1.27 -10.18
C PRO A 20 8.68 -1.48 -9.01
N VAL A 21 7.77 -0.54 -8.79
CA VAL A 21 6.76 -0.69 -7.73
C VAL A 21 5.84 -1.90 -7.94
N THR A 22 5.69 -2.37 -9.18
CA THR A 22 4.86 -3.54 -9.54
C THR A 22 5.35 -4.86 -8.94
N VAL A 23 6.60 -4.94 -8.45
CA VAL A 23 7.09 -6.12 -7.69
C VAL A 23 6.82 -6.02 -6.19
N THR A 24 6.09 -4.99 -5.75
CA THR A 24 5.85 -4.71 -4.33
C THR A 24 5.08 -5.84 -3.67
N ARG A 25 5.56 -6.20 -2.48
CA ARG A 25 4.90 -7.16 -1.60
C ARG A 25 5.01 -6.72 -0.15
N LEU A 26 3.96 -6.95 0.63
CA LEU A 26 4.01 -6.82 2.07
C LEU A 26 4.92 -7.89 2.66
N ARG A 27 5.53 -7.59 3.81
CA ARG A 27 6.29 -8.60 4.57
C ARG A 27 5.35 -9.69 5.10
N ARG A 28 4.16 -9.28 5.54
CA ARG A 28 3.08 -10.11 6.10
C ARG A 28 1.75 -9.60 5.55
N ALA A 29 0.84 -10.50 5.21
CA ALA A 29 -0.51 -10.18 4.75
C ALA A 29 -1.51 -10.02 5.92
N VAL A 30 -1.04 -9.57 7.08
CA VAL A 30 -1.80 -9.43 8.31
C VAL A 30 -1.36 -8.19 9.10
N GLY A 31 -2.25 -7.72 9.97
CA GLY A 31 -2.04 -6.57 10.86
C GLY A 31 -2.26 -5.24 10.15
N LEU A 32 -1.99 -4.15 10.87
CA LEU A 32 -2.39 -2.79 10.50
C LEU A 32 -2.22 -2.41 9.02
N ARG A 33 -1.10 -2.77 8.38
CA ARG A 33 -0.86 -2.41 6.96
C ARG A 33 -1.75 -3.17 6.00
N ALA A 34 -1.89 -4.48 6.23
CA ALA A 34 -2.73 -5.31 5.40
C ALA A 34 -4.20 -4.89 5.58
N ASP A 35 -4.59 -4.63 6.82
CA ASP A 35 -5.95 -4.21 7.19
C ASP A 35 -6.27 -2.83 6.61
N LEU A 36 -5.33 -1.89 6.66
CA LEU A 36 -5.48 -0.57 6.05
C LEU A 36 -5.73 -0.67 4.54
N ILE A 37 -4.94 -1.49 3.83
CA ILE A 37 -5.08 -1.68 2.38
C ILE A 37 -6.37 -2.42 2.03
N ARG A 38 -6.74 -3.45 2.79
CA ARG A 38 -7.99 -4.20 2.54
C ARG A 38 -9.24 -3.36 2.78
N ARG A 39 -9.21 -2.48 3.78
CA ARG A 39 -10.38 -1.69 4.15
C ARG A 39 -10.55 -0.41 3.36
N HIS A 40 -9.44 0.26 3.01
CA HIS A 40 -9.46 1.60 2.42
C HIS A 40 -8.78 1.69 1.04
N GLY A 41 -8.16 0.60 0.58
CA GLY A 41 -7.62 0.49 -0.77
C GLY A 41 -8.72 0.28 -1.82
N PRO A 42 -8.36 0.25 -3.11
CA PRO A 42 -9.32 0.03 -4.18
C PRO A 42 -9.93 -1.36 -4.12
N GLU A 43 -11.15 -1.49 -4.64
CA GLU A 43 -11.82 -2.77 -4.81
C GLU A 43 -11.00 -3.71 -5.72
N PRO A 44 -10.99 -5.03 -5.49
CA PRO A 44 -10.21 -5.94 -6.32
C PRO A 44 -10.54 -5.88 -7.83
N LEU A 45 -9.53 -5.75 -8.71
CA LEU A 45 -9.70 -5.71 -10.18
C LEU A 45 -10.34 -6.98 -10.74
N HIS A 46 -10.00 -8.11 -10.12
CA HIS A 46 -10.54 -9.41 -10.49
C HIS A 46 -11.49 -9.83 -9.37
N GLY A 47 -12.78 -9.88 -9.70
CA GLY A 47 -13.78 -10.48 -8.82
C GLY A 47 -13.40 -11.93 -8.50
N GLU A 48 -13.60 -12.33 -7.25
CA GLU A 48 -13.40 -13.72 -6.86
C GLU A 48 -14.33 -14.63 -7.68
N LEU A 49 -13.84 -15.80 -8.06
CA LEU A 49 -14.73 -16.91 -8.34
C LEU A 49 -15.40 -17.26 -7.01
N ASP A 50 -16.66 -16.87 -6.86
CA ASP A 50 -17.50 -17.30 -5.74
C ASP A 50 -17.73 -18.82 -5.86
N LEU A 51 -16.83 -19.58 -5.23
CA LEU A 51 -16.92 -21.03 -5.14
C LEU A 51 -17.98 -21.50 -4.14
N ARG A 52 -18.76 -20.56 -3.54
CA ARG A 52 -19.68 -20.83 -2.41
C ARG A 52 -19.04 -21.62 -1.27
N LEU A 53 -17.72 -21.53 -1.16
CA LEU A 53 -17.01 -21.89 0.05
C LEU A 53 -17.29 -20.74 1.00
N GLU A 54 -18.06 -21.01 2.04
CA GLU A 54 -18.35 -20.06 3.11
C GLU A 54 -17.03 -19.63 3.75
N GLU A 55 -16.36 -18.61 3.22
CA GLU A 55 -15.27 -17.93 3.92
C GLU A 55 -15.88 -17.07 5.03
N LEU A 56 -16.34 -17.76 6.07
CA LEU A 56 -16.70 -17.20 7.36
C LEU A 56 -15.42 -16.76 8.08
N GLN A 57 -14.87 -15.62 7.67
CA GLN A 57 -14.07 -14.80 8.57
C GLN A 57 -14.53 -13.37 8.41
N GLU A 58 -15.39 -12.92 9.32
CA GLU A 58 -15.44 -11.50 9.68
C GLU A 58 -14.00 -11.10 10.00
N GLN A 59 -13.36 -10.42 9.07
CA GLN A 59 -11.96 -10.05 9.22
C GLN A 59 -11.89 -8.93 10.26
N GLU A 60 -11.60 -9.28 11.50
CA GLU A 60 -11.37 -8.30 12.56
C GLU A 60 -10.18 -7.43 12.16
N PHE A 61 -10.48 -6.21 11.71
CA PHE A 61 -9.47 -5.23 11.35
C PHE A 61 -8.77 -4.70 12.60
N HIS A 62 -7.50 -4.33 12.46
CA HIS A 62 -6.74 -3.71 13.53
C HIS A 62 -7.50 -2.54 14.18
N LYS A 63 -7.68 -2.59 15.51
CA LYS A 63 -8.47 -1.63 16.30
C LYS A 63 -8.18 -0.16 16.03
N ASP A 64 -6.93 0.17 15.69
CA ASP A 64 -6.52 1.56 15.43
C ASP A 64 -7.18 2.14 14.16
N LEU A 65 -7.68 1.29 13.25
CA LEU A 65 -8.44 1.71 12.08
C LEU A 65 -9.86 2.16 12.42
N SER A 66 -10.35 1.92 13.63
CA SER A 66 -11.64 2.47 14.09
C SER A 66 -11.63 4.00 14.23
N GLN A 67 -10.43 4.60 14.30
CA GLN A 67 -10.25 6.04 14.41
C GLN A 67 -10.28 6.75 13.05
N LEU A 68 -10.26 5.99 11.96
CA LEU A 68 -10.38 6.51 10.60
C LEU A 68 -11.85 6.52 10.20
N ASP A 69 -12.23 7.56 9.46
CA ASP A 69 -13.51 7.60 8.77
C ASP A 69 -13.64 6.34 7.88
N PRO A 70 -14.73 5.56 7.96
CA PRO A 70 -14.94 4.39 7.12
C PRO A 70 -14.77 4.67 5.62
N ASP A 71 -15.12 5.89 5.18
CA ASP A 71 -15.10 6.29 3.77
C ASP A 71 -13.80 7.00 3.37
N VAL A 72 -12.80 7.03 4.26
CA VAL A 72 -11.48 7.59 3.92
C VAL A 72 -10.82 6.75 2.83
N GLY A 73 -10.29 7.41 1.81
CA GLY A 73 -9.48 6.74 0.79
C GLY A 73 -8.06 6.49 1.27
N LEU A 74 -7.33 5.63 0.55
CA LEU A 74 -5.94 5.30 0.83
C LEU A 74 -5.07 5.53 -0.39
N VAL A 75 -4.05 6.38 -0.23
CA VAL A 75 -2.97 6.55 -1.19
C VAL A 75 -1.69 5.96 -0.61
N LEU A 76 -1.09 5.01 -1.31
CA LEU A 76 0.21 4.45 -0.95
C LEU A 76 1.33 5.32 -1.48
N LEU A 77 2.29 5.63 -0.62
CA LEU A 77 3.57 6.26 -0.99
C LEU A 77 4.65 5.19 -0.94
N ALA A 78 4.87 4.49 -2.05
CA ALA A 78 5.77 3.36 -2.12
C ALA A 78 7.18 3.80 -2.51
N TYR A 79 8.17 3.41 -1.69
CA TYR A 79 9.56 3.80 -1.92
C TYR A 79 10.55 2.64 -1.83
N ALA A 80 11.53 2.65 -2.73
CA ALA A 80 12.72 1.80 -2.68
C ALA A 80 13.86 2.58 -2.02
N CYS A 81 14.43 2.03 -0.95
CA CYS A 81 15.43 2.74 -0.16
C CYS A 81 16.47 1.79 0.45
N ALA A 82 17.74 2.20 0.36
CA ALA A 82 18.87 1.55 1.01
C ALA A 82 19.69 2.56 1.80
N MET A 83 20.37 2.11 2.87
CA MET A 83 21.12 3.00 3.76
C MET A 83 22.22 3.79 3.05
N GLY A 84 22.89 3.21 2.05
CA GLY A 84 24.00 3.86 1.36
C GLY A 84 23.60 4.83 0.23
N THR A 85 22.38 4.70 -0.30
CA THR A 85 21.92 5.45 -1.48
C THR A 85 20.68 6.29 -1.20
N GLY A 86 20.07 6.17 -0.01
CA GLY A 86 18.82 6.83 0.32
C GLY A 86 17.64 6.25 -0.45
N VAL A 87 16.64 7.10 -0.69
CA VAL A 87 15.49 6.77 -1.54
C VAL A 87 15.94 6.82 -2.99
N MET A 88 15.78 5.70 -3.70
CA MET A 88 16.15 5.56 -5.12
C MET A 88 14.93 5.69 -6.03
N ARG A 89 13.75 5.34 -5.52
CA ARG A 89 12.49 5.42 -6.24
C ARG A 89 11.37 5.76 -5.27
N LEU A 90 10.46 6.61 -5.69
CA LEU A 90 9.22 6.94 -4.99
C LEU A 90 8.10 6.98 -6.02
N GLU A 91 7.05 6.21 -5.78
CA GLU A 91 5.86 6.18 -6.60
C GLU A 91 4.64 6.31 -5.66
N TRP A 92 3.57 6.91 -6.15
CA TRP A 92 2.31 7.05 -5.42
C TRP A 92 1.15 6.46 -6.20
N GLY A 93 0.10 6.02 -5.50
CA GLY A 93 -1.13 5.57 -6.13
C GLY A 93 -1.89 4.57 -5.29
N ASP A 94 -2.76 3.83 -5.97
CA ASP A 94 -3.75 2.94 -5.36
C ASP A 94 -3.39 1.50 -5.68
N ALA A 95 -3.41 0.65 -4.65
CA ALA A 95 -3.12 -0.76 -4.81
C ALA A 95 -4.00 -1.62 -3.90
N GLU A 96 -4.53 -2.70 -4.46
CA GLU A 96 -5.17 -3.75 -3.67
C GLU A 96 -4.11 -4.68 -3.08
N LEU A 97 -4.42 -5.27 -1.93
CA LEU A 97 -3.69 -6.42 -1.41
C LEU A 97 -4.36 -7.68 -1.91
N ARG A 98 -3.70 -8.41 -2.81
CA ARG A 98 -4.25 -9.65 -3.35
C ARG A 98 -4.53 -10.65 -2.23
N ARG A 99 -5.76 -11.18 -2.21
CA ARG A 99 -6.21 -12.15 -1.20
C ARG A 99 -5.41 -13.45 -1.31
N GLY A 100 -5.09 -14.04 -0.17
CA GLY A 100 -4.29 -15.27 -0.07
C GLY A 100 -2.78 -15.12 -0.31
N ASP A 101 -2.28 -13.95 -0.74
CA ASP A 101 -0.85 -13.71 -0.90
C ASP A 101 -0.36 -12.40 -0.23
N ARG A 102 0.82 -11.91 -0.63
CA ARG A 102 1.45 -10.69 -0.08
C ARG A 102 1.65 -9.60 -1.13
N HIS A 103 1.24 -9.80 -2.37
CA HIS A 103 1.52 -8.87 -3.46
C HIS A 103 0.54 -7.70 -3.42
N LEU A 104 1.06 -6.52 -3.74
CA LEU A 104 0.22 -5.37 -4.04
C LEU A 104 0.03 -5.31 -5.55
N LEU A 105 -1.23 -5.32 -5.98
CA LEU A 105 -1.57 -5.11 -7.37
C LEU A 105 -1.96 -3.64 -7.53
N TRP A 106 -1.16 -2.91 -8.30
CA TRP A 106 -1.34 -1.48 -8.51
C TRP A 106 -2.40 -1.25 -9.59
N HIS A 107 -3.46 -0.54 -9.22
CA HIS A 107 -4.50 -0.09 -10.14
C HIS A 107 -4.02 1.14 -10.91
N HIS A 108 -3.42 2.05 -10.16
CA HIS A 108 -2.83 3.28 -10.64
C HIS A 108 -1.54 3.51 -9.86
N HIS A 109 -0.49 3.92 -10.55
CA HIS A 109 0.72 4.43 -9.90
C HIS A 109 1.44 5.41 -10.80
N GLU A 110 2.01 6.44 -10.17
CA GLU A 110 2.77 7.48 -10.84
C GLU A 110 4.09 7.74 -10.09
N PRO A 111 5.18 8.05 -10.81
CA PRO A 111 6.42 8.45 -10.17
C PRO A 111 6.24 9.80 -9.47
N LEU A 112 6.86 9.92 -8.29
CA LEU A 112 7.10 11.22 -7.67
C LEU A 112 8.57 11.60 -7.86
N ASP A 113 8.78 12.85 -8.26
CA ASP A 113 10.13 13.39 -8.42
C ASP A 113 10.87 13.35 -7.10
N LEU A 114 12.03 12.69 -7.12
CA LEU A 114 12.96 12.76 -6.01
C LEU A 114 13.72 14.08 -6.12
N PRO A 115 13.87 14.83 -5.02
CA PRO A 115 14.74 15.99 -5.03
C PRO A 115 16.14 15.51 -5.43
N ASP A 116 16.75 16.17 -6.42
CA ASP A 116 18.11 15.86 -6.84
C ASP A 116 18.99 15.74 -5.60
N ALA A 117 19.69 14.62 -5.47
CA ALA A 117 20.67 14.38 -4.41
C ALA A 117 21.84 15.39 -4.40
N ARG A 118 21.77 16.45 -5.24
CA ARG A 118 22.73 17.54 -5.40
C ARG A 118 22.21 18.90 -4.91
N ARG A 119 21.43 18.93 -3.84
CA ARG A 119 21.25 20.13 -3.01
C ARG A 119 21.53 19.83 -1.55
N SER A 120 22.78 19.53 -1.26
CA SER A 120 23.43 19.79 0.02
C SER A 120 24.92 19.94 -0.26
N ALA A 121 25.50 20.96 0.36
CA ALA A 121 26.79 21.60 0.09
C ALA A 121 28.01 20.67 0.15
#